data_AF-A0A9D6H397-F1
#
_entry.id   AF-A0A9D6H397-F1
#
_cell.length_a   1.000
_cell.length_b   1.000
_cell.length_c   1.000
_cell.angle_alpha   90.00
_cell.angle_beta   90.00
_cell.angle_gamma   90.00
#
_symmetry.space_group_name_H-M   'P 1'
#
loop_
_entity.id
_entity.type
_entity.pdbx_description
1 polymer ?
#
loop_
_entity_poly.entity_id
_entity_poly.type
_entity_poly.pdbx_seq_one_letter_code
_entity_poly.pdbx_strand_id
1 'polypeptide(L)'
;MPKGTGKITSVPPWTMSKSPTPEEKKKFMKTMIPQLSSMGLNMRDIMNFMTTKYKVAEGVSFDDVVESMKLRANQVNLKLVGHSPMIKDIQAVLGDTSTPRMEVFHFCDIEAGREIMMLVPESIVYLPCRIAVMEDAQKNIWVLTLDWDTAWLDGMDSEGMGLSPEMKVLAKKIHDNMDNVMRAGANGDL
;
A
#
# COMPACT_ATOMS: atom_id res chain seq x y z
N MET A 1 14.96 11.52 -21.09
CA MET A 1 14.41 10.81 -19.90
C MET A 1 15.43 10.90 -18.78
N PRO A 2 15.05 10.79 -17.50
CA PRO A 2 16.00 10.59 -16.41
C PRO A 2 16.90 9.39 -16.76
N LYS A 3 18.20 9.49 -16.51
CA LYS A 3 19.10 8.34 -16.65
C LYS A 3 19.03 7.51 -15.36
N GLY A 4 18.94 6.19 -15.49
CA GLY A 4 18.98 5.28 -14.34
C GLY A 4 20.31 5.40 -13.58
N THR A 5 20.30 5.03 -12.30
CA THR A 5 21.46 5.11 -11.39
C THR A 5 22.35 3.87 -11.44
N GLY A 6 22.03 2.88 -12.29
CA GLY A 6 22.71 1.58 -12.33
C GLY A 6 21.97 0.53 -11.49
N LYS A 7 22.64 -0.59 -11.18
CA LYS A 7 22.06 -1.65 -10.33
C LYS A 7 21.89 -1.14 -8.90
N ILE A 8 20.78 -1.45 -8.23
CA ILE A 8 20.52 -1.06 -6.82
C ILE A 8 21.63 -1.57 -5.89
N THR A 9 22.23 -2.73 -6.18
CA THR A 9 23.34 -3.29 -5.41
C THR A 9 24.69 -2.58 -5.59
N SER A 10 24.80 -1.63 -6.52
CA SER A 10 26.04 -0.89 -6.79
C SER A 10 26.28 0.30 -5.86
N VAL A 11 25.30 0.64 -5.02
CA VAL A 11 25.39 1.70 -4.01
C VAL A 11 25.44 1.08 -2.60
N PRO A 12 26.18 1.68 -1.65
CA PRO A 12 26.17 1.21 -0.27
C PRO A 12 24.76 1.22 0.34
N PRO A 13 24.41 0.30 1.26
CA PRO A 13 23.11 0.32 1.93
C PRO A 13 22.83 1.65 2.63
N TRP A 14 21.56 2.03 2.72
CA TRP A 14 21.08 3.29 3.30
C TRP A 14 21.48 4.56 2.54
N THR A 15 21.96 4.42 1.30
CA THR A 15 22.35 5.57 0.48
C THR A 15 21.13 6.23 -0.15
N MET A 16 20.91 7.51 0.16
CA MET A 16 19.91 8.33 -0.52
C MET A 16 20.33 8.63 -1.96
N SER A 17 19.39 8.53 -2.88
CA SER A 17 19.51 9.02 -4.26
C SER A 17 19.55 10.54 -4.29
N LYS A 18 20.16 11.10 -5.34
CA LYS A 18 20.11 12.54 -5.59
C LYS A 18 18.64 12.98 -5.77
N SER A 19 18.23 13.96 -4.97
CA SER A 19 16.92 14.61 -5.13
C SER A 19 16.78 15.22 -6.53
N PRO A 20 15.74 14.86 -7.31
CA PRO A 20 15.49 15.48 -8.60
C PRO A 20 14.98 16.92 -8.44
N THR A 21 15.39 17.81 -9.35
CA THR A 21 14.91 19.20 -9.35
C THR A 21 13.42 19.29 -9.69
N PRO A 22 12.73 20.41 -9.36
CA PRO A 22 11.34 20.63 -9.78
C PRO A 22 11.14 20.49 -11.30
N GLU A 23 12.08 20.94 -12.11
CA GLU A 23 12.06 20.84 -13.57
C GLU A 23 12.19 19.40 -14.04
N GLU A 24 13.09 18.62 -13.44
CA GLU A 24 13.26 17.20 -13.74
C GLU A 24 11.98 16.42 -13.41
N LYS A 25 11.38 16.67 -12.24
CA LYS A 25 10.08 16.10 -11.84
C LYS A 25 8.98 16.47 -12.84
N LYS A 26 8.87 17.76 -13.21
CA LYS A 26 7.87 18.24 -14.18
C LYS A 26 8.03 17.58 -15.54
N LYS A 27 9.27 17.43 -16.03
CA LYS A 27 9.56 16.78 -17.31
C LYS A 27 9.18 15.30 -17.30
N PHE A 28 9.48 14.60 -16.20
CA PHE A 28 9.09 13.20 -16.02
C PHE A 28 7.56 13.03 -16.07
N MET A 29 6.83 13.81 -15.26
CA MET A 29 5.36 13.75 -15.24
C MET A 29 4.73 14.11 -16.59
N LYS A 30 5.25 15.12 -17.30
CA LYS A 30 4.79 15.49 -18.65
C LYS A 30 4.97 14.39 -19.68
N THR A 31 5.89 13.45 -19.45
CA THR A 31 6.10 12.31 -20.34
C THR A 31 5.08 11.20 -20.09
N MET A 32 4.68 10.99 -18.83
CA MET A 32 3.73 9.93 -18.44
C MET A 32 2.26 10.33 -18.56
N ILE A 33 1.90 11.57 -18.22
CA ILE A 33 0.51 12.04 -18.18
C ILE A 33 -0.23 11.84 -19.51
N PRO A 34 0.34 12.16 -20.69
CA PRO A 34 -0.34 11.95 -21.97
C PRO A 34 -0.70 10.48 -22.24
N GLN A 35 0.11 9.52 -21.77
CA GLN A 35 -0.20 8.10 -21.91
C GLN A 35 -1.44 7.74 -21.08
N LEU A 36 -1.52 8.20 -19.83
CA LEU A 36 -2.68 7.96 -18.97
C LEU A 36 -3.95 8.63 -19.52
N SER A 37 -3.86 9.88 -19.98
CA SER A 37 -5.01 10.59 -20.56
C SER A 37 -5.51 9.96 -21.86
N SER A 38 -4.64 9.36 -22.66
CA SER A 38 -5.02 8.69 -23.90
C SER A 38 -5.87 7.43 -23.69
N MET A 39 -5.88 6.86 -22.48
CA MET A 39 -6.65 5.67 -22.14
C MET A 39 -8.10 5.97 -21.72
N GLY A 40 -8.49 7.24 -21.65
CA GLY A 40 -9.87 7.64 -21.28
C GLY A 40 -10.25 7.35 -19.81
N LEU A 41 -9.29 6.96 -18.96
CA LEU A 41 -9.50 6.67 -17.55
C LEU A 41 -9.64 7.94 -16.74
N ASN A 42 -10.64 8.00 -15.86
CA ASN A 42 -10.74 9.06 -14.86
C ASN A 42 -9.98 8.68 -13.57
N MET A 43 -9.87 9.61 -12.62
CA MET A 43 -9.14 9.38 -11.37
C MET A 43 -9.68 8.20 -10.56
N ARG A 44 -11.00 7.98 -10.54
CA ARG A 44 -11.60 6.84 -9.83
C ARG A 44 -11.15 5.53 -10.46
N ASP A 45 -11.10 5.46 -11.78
CA ASP A 45 -10.67 4.25 -12.48
C ASP A 45 -9.21 3.94 -12.18
N ILE A 46 -8.33 4.96 -12.26
CA ILE A 46 -6.90 4.82 -11.96
C ILE A 46 -6.70 4.34 -10.53
N MET A 47 -7.35 4.97 -9.55
CA MET A 47 -7.24 4.56 -8.15
C MET A 47 -7.78 3.15 -7.94
N ASN A 48 -8.87 2.79 -8.62
CA ASN A 48 -9.47 1.46 -8.52
C ASN A 48 -8.55 0.37 -9.08
N PHE A 49 -7.83 0.62 -10.17
CA PHE A 49 -6.82 -0.31 -10.71
C PHE A 49 -5.61 -0.49 -9.80
N MET A 50 -5.30 0.51 -8.97
CA MET A 50 -4.18 0.48 -8.03
C MET A 50 -4.61 0.04 -6.61
N THR A 51 -5.83 -0.49 -6.44
CA THR A 51 -6.38 -0.82 -5.12
C THR A 51 -6.89 -2.25 -5.08
N THR A 52 -6.32 -3.06 -4.20
CA THR A 52 -6.92 -4.33 -3.80
C THR A 52 -7.97 -4.06 -2.73
N LYS A 53 -9.18 -4.59 -2.94
CA LYS A 53 -10.30 -4.38 -2.02
C LYS A 53 -11.17 -5.62 -1.87
N TYR A 54 -11.56 -5.90 -0.64
CA TYR A 54 -12.51 -6.95 -0.29
C TYR A 54 -13.73 -6.34 0.35
N LYS A 55 -14.90 -6.74 -0.16
CA LYS A 55 -16.16 -6.45 0.51
C LYS A 55 -16.28 -7.39 1.72
N VAL A 56 -16.64 -6.84 2.86
CA VAL A 56 -16.84 -7.60 4.09
C VAL A 56 -18.11 -8.46 3.98
N ALA A 57 -18.06 -9.66 4.55
CA ALA A 57 -19.16 -10.62 4.58
C ALA A 57 -20.36 -10.10 5.37
N GLU A 58 -21.56 -10.59 5.02
CA GLU A 58 -22.79 -10.20 5.72
C GLU A 58 -22.75 -10.61 7.20
N GLY A 59 -23.21 -9.71 8.08
CA GLY A 59 -23.25 -9.95 9.52
C GLY A 59 -21.95 -9.66 10.27
N VAL A 60 -20.83 -9.45 9.57
CA VAL A 60 -19.56 -9.06 10.19
C VAL A 60 -19.55 -7.56 10.45
N SER A 61 -19.33 -7.15 11.69
CA SER A 61 -19.30 -5.73 12.06
C SER A 61 -17.94 -5.09 11.76
N PHE A 62 -17.89 -3.75 11.72
CA PHE A 62 -16.62 -3.03 11.51
C PHE A 62 -15.59 -3.39 12.59
N ASP A 63 -16.02 -3.56 13.84
CA ASP A 63 -15.10 -3.89 14.93
C ASP A 63 -14.60 -5.34 14.82
N ASP A 64 -15.44 -6.27 14.36
CA ASP A 64 -15.03 -7.66 14.06
C ASP A 64 -13.96 -7.70 12.96
N VAL A 65 -14.11 -6.88 11.90
CA VAL A 65 -13.11 -6.73 10.83
C VAL A 65 -11.77 -6.28 11.42
N VAL A 66 -11.79 -5.25 12.27
CA VAL A 66 -10.59 -4.68 12.89
C VAL A 66 -9.92 -5.68 13.82
N GLU A 67 -10.69 -6.40 14.62
CA GLU A 67 -10.17 -7.43 15.53
C GLU A 67 -9.56 -8.60 14.76
N SER A 68 -10.27 -9.13 13.77
CA SER A 68 -9.81 -10.22 12.90
C SER A 68 -8.51 -9.86 12.20
N MET A 69 -8.40 -8.65 11.64
CA MET A 69 -7.15 -8.18 11.03
C MET A 69 -6.00 -8.15 12.05
N LYS A 70 -6.21 -7.60 13.25
CA LYS A 70 -5.16 -7.50 14.28
C LYS A 70 -4.70 -8.87 14.74
N LEU A 71 -5.63 -9.81 14.95
CA LEU A 71 -5.32 -11.19 15.33
C LEU A 71 -4.55 -11.90 14.23
N ARG A 72 -5.05 -11.83 12.99
CA ARG A 72 -4.38 -12.47 11.85
C ARG A 72 -3.01 -11.88 11.59
N ALA A 73 -2.85 -10.57 11.69
CA ALA A 73 -1.57 -9.90 11.50
C ALA A 73 -0.50 -10.41 12.46
N ASN A 74 -0.85 -10.64 13.74
CA ASN A 74 0.05 -11.25 14.70
C ASN A 74 0.49 -12.68 14.30
N GLN A 75 -0.40 -13.48 13.71
CA GLN A 75 -0.10 -14.86 13.28
C GLN A 75 0.89 -14.89 12.09
N VAL A 76 0.86 -13.86 11.24
CA VAL A 76 1.72 -13.78 10.03
C VAL A 76 2.90 -12.83 10.19
N ASN A 77 3.29 -12.50 11.43
CA ASN A 77 4.43 -11.62 11.75
C ASN A 77 4.30 -10.19 11.18
N LEU A 78 3.07 -9.67 11.11
CA LEU A 78 2.78 -8.28 10.78
C LEU A 78 2.42 -7.52 12.05
N LYS A 79 3.36 -6.72 12.55
CA LYS A 79 3.14 -5.93 13.77
C LYS A 79 2.29 -4.70 13.46
N LEU A 80 1.26 -4.46 14.27
CA LEU A 80 0.55 -3.18 14.27
C LEU A 80 1.46 -2.07 14.82
N VAL A 81 1.80 -1.09 13.99
CA VAL A 81 2.73 0.01 14.33
C VAL A 81 2.06 1.38 14.32
N GLY A 82 0.79 1.46 13.92
CA GLY A 82 0.05 2.72 13.91
C GLY A 82 -1.42 2.56 13.54
N HIS A 83 -2.22 3.56 13.88
CA HIS A 83 -3.66 3.61 13.62
C HIS A 83 -4.08 5.07 13.44
N SER A 84 -4.83 5.34 12.38
CA SER A 84 -5.36 6.65 12.05
C SER A 84 -6.89 6.56 11.98
N PRO A 85 -7.61 6.87 13.08
CA PRO A 85 -9.07 6.81 13.14
C PRO A 85 -9.69 8.07 12.54
N MET A 86 -9.58 8.25 11.21
CA MET A 86 -9.92 9.50 10.51
C MET A 86 -11.34 10.01 10.79
N ILE A 87 -12.31 9.12 10.97
CA ILE A 87 -13.69 9.51 11.31
C ILE A 87 -13.76 10.34 12.61
N LYS A 88 -12.91 10.04 13.60
CA LYS A 88 -12.90 10.75 14.89
C LYS A 88 -12.42 12.19 14.70
N ASP A 89 -11.41 12.39 13.85
CA ASP A 89 -10.88 13.71 13.53
C ASP A 89 -11.88 14.53 12.72
N ILE A 90 -12.55 13.92 11.74
CA ILE A 90 -13.61 14.56 10.95
C ILE A 90 -14.73 15.05 11.87
N GLN A 91 -15.19 14.21 12.79
CA GLN A 91 -16.23 14.58 13.76
C GLN A 91 -15.76 15.66 14.72
N ALA A 92 -14.55 15.55 15.28
CA ALA A 92 -14.05 16.48 16.29
C ALA A 92 -13.72 17.86 15.71
N VAL A 93 -13.14 17.92 14.50
CA VAL A 93 -12.65 19.15 13.89
C VAL A 93 -13.71 19.83 13.04
N LEU A 94 -14.49 19.05 12.27
CA LEU A 94 -15.49 19.59 11.34
C LEU A 94 -16.91 19.53 11.88
N GLY A 95 -17.17 18.77 12.95
CA GLY A 95 -18.53 18.53 13.45
C GLY A 95 -19.37 17.65 12.52
N ASP A 96 -18.76 17.01 11.52
CA ASP A 96 -19.47 16.20 10.53
C ASP A 96 -19.70 14.77 11.04
N THR A 97 -20.96 14.45 11.30
CA THR A 97 -21.44 13.13 11.72
C THR A 97 -22.07 12.31 10.59
N SER A 98 -22.13 12.87 9.37
CA SER A 98 -22.69 12.22 8.18
C SER A 98 -21.64 11.42 7.40
N THR A 99 -20.36 11.75 7.55
CA THR A 99 -19.26 11.04 6.89
C THR A 99 -19.22 9.56 7.31
N PRO A 100 -19.11 8.61 6.37
CA PRO A 100 -19.00 7.18 6.69
C PRO A 100 -17.78 6.86 7.57
N ARG A 101 -17.90 5.83 8.41
CA ARG A 101 -16.77 5.39 9.24
C ARG A 101 -15.60 4.98 8.34
N MET A 102 -14.41 5.51 8.62
CA MET A 102 -13.17 5.13 7.92
C MET A 102 -11.98 5.21 8.87
N GLU A 103 -11.13 4.19 8.80
CA GLU A 103 -9.93 4.04 9.64
C GLU A 103 -8.79 3.42 8.84
N VAL A 104 -7.56 3.82 9.12
CA VAL A 104 -6.35 3.27 8.48
C VAL A 104 -5.44 2.62 9.52
N PHE A 105 -5.07 1.37 9.28
CA PHE A 105 -4.21 0.57 10.13
C PHE A 105 -2.86 0.36 9.45
N HIS A 106 -1.80 0.45 10.24
CA HIS A 106 -0.42 0.40 9.77
C HIS A 106 0.24 -0.87 10.30
N PHE A 107 0.63 -1.76 9.40
CA PHE A 107 1.25 -3.05 9.70
C PHE A 107 2.65 -3.14 9.12
N CYS A 108 3.57 -3.76 9.84
CA CYS A 108 4.96 -3.89 9.40
C CYS A 108 5.55 -5.25 9.78
N ASP A 109 6.13 -5.93 8.80
CA ASP A 109 7.21 -6.90 9.06
C ASP A 109 8.51 -6.09 9.21
N ILE A 110 9.01 -6.01 10.44
CA ILE A 110 10.11 -5.10 10.80
C ILE A 110 11.42 -5.50 10.12
N GLU A 111 11.68 -6.80 9.99
CA GLU A 111 12.87 -7.32 9.33
C GLU A 111 12.80 -7.01 7.83
N ALA A 112 11.67 -7.33 7.22
CA ALA A 112 11.46 -7.07 5.80
C ALA A 112 11.54 -5.57 5.47
N GLY A 113 10.94 -4.73 6.31
CA GLY A 113 11.01 -3.28 6.17
C GLY A 113 12.45 -2.77 6.24
N ARG A 114 13.28 -3.31 7.15
CA ARG A 114 14.71 -2.96 7.23
C ARG A 114 15.45 -3.33 5.95
N GLU A 115 15.27 -4.53 5.42
CA GLU A 115 15.95 -4.99 4.21
C GLU A 115 15.58 -4.14 2.99
N ILE A 116 14.30 -3.75 2.86
CA ILE A 116 13.86 -2.85 1.77
C ILE A 116 14.49 -1.46 1.92
N MET A 117 14.48 -0.88 3.13
CA MET A 117 15.05 0.46 3.35
C MET A 117 16.57 0.50 3.19
N MET A 118 17.27 -0.62 3.44
CA MET A 118 18.70 -0.75 3.15
C MET A 118 18.99 -0.53 1.66
N LEU A 119 18.09 -1.01 0.79
CA LEU A 119 18.27 -0.97 -0.67
C LEU A 119 17.68 0.29 -1.30
N VAL A 120 16.52 0.74 -0.81
CA VAL A 120 15.79 1.90 -1.32
C VAL A 120 15.27 2.72 -0.13
N PRO A 121 16.11 3.57 0.49
CA PRO A 121 15.71 4.35 1.67
C PRO A 121 14.49 5.24 1.42
N GLU A 122 14.32 5.76 0.20
CA GLU A 122 13.18 6.57 -0.20
C GLU A 122 11.85 5.85 -0.06
N SER A 123 11.85 4.52 -0.04
CA SER A 123 10.65 3.71 0.15
C SER A 123 9.93 3.96 1.48
N ILE A 124 10.61 4.54 2.47
CA ILE A 124 10.05 4.84 3.80
C ILE A 124 8.75 5.66 3.74
N VAL A 125 8.56 6.49 2.71
CA VAL A 125 7.33 7.30 2.56
C VAL A 125 6.10 6.48 2.15
N TYR A 126 6.31 5.24 1.72
CA TYR A 126 5.27 4.29 1.34
C TYR A 126 5.03 3.20 2.40
N LEU A 127 5.96 3.10 3.37
CA LEU A 127 5.89 2.21 4.52
C LEU A 127 5.32 2.96 5.74
N PRO A 128 4.79 2.25 6.75
CA PRO A 128 4.48 0.81 6.79
C PRO A 128 3.31 0.42 5.86
N CYS A 129 3.03 -0.89 5.73
CA CYS A 129 1.90 -1.35 4.93
C CYS A 129 0.58 -0.83 5.52
N ARG A 130 -0.29 -0.28 4.67
CA ARG A 130 -1.55 0.37 5.10
C ARG A 130 -2.75 -0.46 4.68
N ILE A 131 -3.62 -0.79 5.63
CA ILE A 131 -4.95 -1.36 5.36
C ILE A 131 -5.99 -0.36 5.84
N ALA A 132 -6.83 0.12 4.93
CA ALA A 132 -7.99 0.94 5.25
C ALA A 132 -9.21 0.05 5.45
N VAL A 133 -10.05 0.38 6.43
CA VAL A 133 -11.41 -0.14 6.57
C VAL A 133 -12.37 1.02 6.47
N MET A 134 -13.35 0.94 5.60
CA MET A 134 -14.33 2.01 5.44
C MET A 134 -15.72 1.52 5.04
N GLU A 135 -16.72 2.29 5.42
CA GLU A 135 -18.09 2.16 4.93
C GLU A 135 -18.27 2.89 3.58
N ASP A 136 -19.03 2.28 2.67
CA ASP A 136 -19.51 2.98 1.47
C ASP A 136 -20.88 3.67 1.71
N ALA A 137 -21.40 4.31 0.65
CA ALA A 137 -22.68 5.01 0.71
C ALA A 137 -23.89 4.07 0.96
N GLN A 138 -23.74 2.76 0.73
CA GLN A 138 -24.74 1.74 0.99
C GLN A 138 -24.52 1.03 2.34
N LYS A 139 -23.59 1.52 3.18
CA LYS A 139 -23.19 0.92 4.45
C LYS A 139 -22.55 -0.47 4.32
N ASN A 140 -22.06 -0.83 3.14
CA ASN A 140 -21.16 -1.98 3.06
C ASN A 140 -19.81 -1.60 3.62
N ILE A 141 -19.16 -2.54 4.30
CA ILE A 141 -17.81 -2.36 4.82
C ILE A 141 -16.82 -2.94 3.80
N TRP A 142 -15.70 -2.24 3.61
CA TRP A 142 -14.64 -2.60 2.69
C TRP A 142 -13.30 -2.59 3.40
N VAL A 143 -12.47 -3.59 3.10
CA VAL A 143 -11.06 -3.65 3.48
C VAL A 143 -10.23 -3.36 2.24
N LEU A 144 -9.37 -2.34 2.28
CA LEU A 144 -8.64 -1.86 1.11
C LEU A 144 -7.15 -1.67 1.39
N THR A 145 -6.32 -1.90 0.40
CA THR A 145 -4.90 -1.51 0.42
C THR A 145 -4.46 -1.03 -0.96
N LEU A 146 -3.35 -0.29 -1.01
CA LEU A 146 -2.66 -0.04 -2.27
C LEU A 146 -2.24 -1.40 -2.83
N ASP A 147 -2.55 -1.66 -4.10
CA ASP A 147 -2.16 -2.89 -4.75
C ASP A 147 -0.62 -2.91 -4.90
N TRP A 148 -0.01 -3.84 -4.17
CA TRP A 148 1.42 -4.14 -4.23
C TRP A 148 1.66 -5.48 -4.92
N ASP A 149 0.67 -6.05 -5.62
CA ASP A 149 0.89 -7.26 -6.41
C ASP A 149 2.06 -6.99 -7.34
N THR A 150 3.09 -7.82 -7.25
CA THR A 150 4.30 -7.71 -8.05
C THR A 150 4.20 -8.53 -9.33
N ALA A 151 3.08 -9.21 -9.58
CA ALA A 151 2.85 -10.00 -10.78
C ALA A 151 2.96 -9.18 -12.08
N TRP A 152 2.75 -7.87 -12.05
CA TRP A 152 3.01 -7.01 -13.23
C TRP A 152 4.49 -6.86 -13.57
N LEU A 153 5.40 -7.22 -12.66
CA LEU A 153 6.84 -7.31 -12.91
C LEU A 153 7.22 -8.64 -13.58
N ASP A 154 6.29 -9.61 -13.67
CA ASP A 154 6.54 -10.88 -14.35
C ASP A 154 6.73 -10.63 -15.85
N GLY A 155 7.94 -10.91 -16.34
CA GLY A 155 8.34 -10.64 -17.72
C GLY A 155 9.03 -9.29 -17.96
N MET A 156 9.14 -8.42 -16.95
CA MET A 156 10.04 -7.27 -16.99
C MET A 156 11.47 -7.70 -16.60
N ASP A 157 12.49 -7.02 -17.14
CA ASP A 157 13.88 -7.20 -16.69
C ASP A 157 14.01 -6.67 -15.25
N SER A 158 13.65 -7.52 -14.30
CA SER A 158 13.70 -7.22 -12.88
C SER A 158 15.11 -6.88 -12.42
N GLU A 159 16.14 -7.44 -13.05
CA GLU A 159 17.53 -7.07 -12.77
C GLU A 159 17.85 -5.66 -13.27
N GLY A 160 17.36 -5.31 -14.47
CA GLY A 160 17.43 -3.96 -15.03
C GLY A 160 16.67 -2.91 -14.21
N MET A 161 15.62 -3.33 -13.49
CA MET A 161 14.88 -2.52 -12.52
C MET A 161 15.49 -2.54 -11.11
N GLY A 162 16.52 -3.35 -10.88
CA GLY A 162 17.25 -3.46 -9.63
C GLY A 162 16.61 -4.35 -8.55
N LEU A 163 15.58 -5.13 -8.89
CA LEU A 163 14.95 -6.09 -7.97
C LEU A 163 15.77 -7.38 -7.90
N SER A 164 16.47 -7.59 -6.79
CA SER A 164 17.16 -8.86 -6.55
C SER A 164 16.16 -10.01 -6.35
N PRO A 165 16.56 -11.28 -6.56
CA PRO A 165 15.71 -12.43 -6.26
C PRO A 165 15.17 -12.42 -4.82
N GLU A 166 16.00 -12.01 -3.87
CA GLU A 166 15.63 -11.91 -2.45
C GLU A 166 14.53 -10.85 -2.23
N MET A 167 14.62 -9.70 -2.90
CA MET A 167 13.57 -8.67 -2.85
C MET A 167 12.24 -9.18 -3.38
N LYS A 168 12.23 -9.98 -4.45
CA LYS A 168 11.00 -10.56 -4.99
C LYS A 168 10.33 -11.51 -3.99
N VAL A 169 11.13 -12.38 -3.36
CA VAL A 169 10.62 -13.31 -2.34
C VAL A 169 10.03 -12.52 -1.17
N LEU A 170 10.72 -11.46 -0.73
CA LEU A 170 10.27 -10.62 0.37
C LEU A 170 8.98 -9.85 0.02
N ALA A 171 8.93 -9.23 -1.15
CA ALA A 171 7.75 -8.51 -1.63
C ALA A 171 6.55 -9.43 -1.75
N LYS A 172 6.73 -10.63 -2.33
CA LYS A 172 5.68 -11.65 -2.42
C LYS A 172 5.20 -12.08 -1.04
N LYS A 173 6.12 -12.36 -0.11
CA LYS A 173 5.77 -12.75 1.27
C LYS A 173 4.94 -11.66 1.96
N ILE A 174 5.35 -10.38 1.87
CA ILE A 174 4.60 -9.26 2.45
C ILE A 174 3.21 -9.16 1.81
N HIS A 175 3.13 -9.23 0.48
CA HIS A 175 1.87 -9.21 -0.25
C HIS A 175 0.92 -10.31 0.22
N ASP A 176 1.39 -11.56 0.27
CA ASP A 176 0.57 -12.71 0.68
C ASP A 176 0.12 -12.60 2.14
N ASN A 177 0.99 -12.12 3.03
CA ASN A 177 0.64 -11.90 4.43
C ASN A 177 -0.42 -10.79 4.58
N MET A 178 -0.27 -9.70 3.82
CA MET A 178 -1.25 -8.61 3.80
C MET A 178 -2.60 -9.09 3.25
N ASP A 179 -2.61 -9.84 2.15
CA ASP A 179 -3.81 -10.44 1.58
C ASP A 179 -4.51 -11.36 2.58
N ASN A 180 -3.74 -12.20 3.28
CA ASN A 180 -4.26 -13.08 4.33
C ASN A 180 -4.96 -12.29 5.45
N VAL A 181 -4.32 -11.22 5.96
CA VAL A 181 -4.89 -10.33 6.96
C VAL A 181 -6.18 -9.68 6.45
N MET A 182 -6.16 -9.17 5.21
CA MET A 182 -7.31 -8.50 4.63
C MET A 182 -8.49 -9.43 4.43
N ARG A 183 -8.26 -10.67 3.97
CA ARG A 183 -9.30 -11.69 3.82
C ARG A 183 -9.87 -12.13 5.16
N ALA A 184 -9.03 -12.34 6.16
CA ALA A 184 -9.49 -12.65 7.51
C ALA A 184 -10.37 -11.52 8.06
N GLY A 185 -9.95 -10.26 7.87
CA GLY A 185 -10.77 -9.09 8.17
C GLY A 185 -12.10 -9.09 7.42
N ALA A 186 -12.08 -9.34 6.11
CA ALA A 186 -13.29 -9.33 5.28
C ALA A 186 -14.29 -10.43 5.65
N ASN A 187 -13.82 -11.58 6.12
CA ASN A 187 -14.68 -12.70 6.50
C ASN A 187 -15.06 -12.72 7.99
N GLY A 188 -14.38 -11.94 8.84
CA GLY A 188 -14.51 -12.07 10.29
C GLY A 188 -13.84 -13.33 10.86
N ASP A 189 -12.80 -13.83 10.20
CA ASP A 189 -12.08 -15.03 10.60
C ASP A 189 -11.03 -14.71 11.68
N LEU A 190 -11.01 -15.45 12.79
CA LEU A 190 -9.99 -15.35 13.85
C LEU A 190 -8.62 -15.96 13.44
#